data_AF-A0A1U8PGK5-F1
#
_entry.id   AF-A0A1U8PGK5-F1
#
_cell.length_a   1.000
_cell.length_b   1.000
_cell.length_c   1.000
_cell.angle_alpha   90.00
_cell.angle_beta   90.00
_cell.angle_gamma   90.00
#
_symmetry.space_group_name_H-M   'P 1'
#
loop_
_entity.id
_entity.type
_entity.pdbx_description
1 polymer ?
#
loop_
_entity_poly.entity_id
_entity_poly.type
_entity_poly.pdbx_seq_one_letter_code
_entity_poly.pdbx_strand_id
1 'polypeptide(L)'
;MAMEVEEMEKARIRKRPRLGWDVAPSRPEAQRALVTSRRSSPPKRDDDHEGHYVFNLGENLTPRYKILSKMGEGTFGRVLECWDRQNREYVAIKVVRSIRKYRDAAMIEVDVLEHLAKNDKGTSHFVQIRNWFDYRNHICIIWGTNSGMTMKMLGMVQRGSSDETHFRCLPKSSAIKLIDFGSTAFDNQNHSSIVSTRHYRAPEIILGLGWSYPCDLWSVGCILIELCTGEALFQTHENLEHLAMMERVLGPLPEHMIRRANRGAEKYFRRGSRLNWPEGAVSRESIRAVRKLDRLKNIVSQYVESSRYSLADMLEGLLKYDPSERLTARQALNHPFFRFPRTLQAPS
;
A
#
# COMPACT_ATOMS: atom_id res chain seq x y z
N MET A 1 -29.27 -26.92 -12.88
CA MET A 1 -28.77 -25.60 -12.41
C MET A 1 -28.87 -25.38 -10.90
N ALA A 2 -29.88 -25.87 -10.17
CA ALA A 2 -29.90 -25.73 -8.69
C ALA A 2 -29.07 -26.80 -7.96
N MET A 3 -28.92 -28.00 -8.53
CA MET A 3 -28.19 -29.12 -7.89
C MET A 3 -26.66 -29.03 -7.99
N GLU A 4 -26.10 -28.37 -9.02
CA GLU A 4 -24.64 -28.23 -9.18
C GLU A 4 -24.03 -27.18 -8.24
N VAL A 5 -24.83 -26.23 -7.75
CA VAL A 5 -24.38 -25.21 -6.79
C VAL A 5 -24.25 -25.81 -5.38
N GLU A 6 -25.09 -26.79 -5.04
CA GLU A 6 -25.11 -27.42 -3.73
C GLU A 6 -23.96 -28.43 -3.51
N GLU A 7 -23.49 -29.09 -4.57
CA GLU A 7 -22.28 -29.93 -4.49
C GLU A 7 -20.99 -29.10 -4.36
N MET A 8 -20.92 -27.93 -4.99
CA MET A 8 -19.78 -27.01 -4.85
C MET A 8 -19.68 -26.39 -3.44
N GLU A 9 -20.80 -26.12 -2.77
CA GLU A 9 -20.79 -25.63 -1.38
C GLU A 9 -20.41 -26.72 -0.36
N LYS A 10 -20.79 -27.98 -0.59
CA LYS A 10 -20.39 -29.11 0.28
C LYS A 10 -18.88 -29.42 0.21
N ALA A 11 -18.20 -29.04 -0.88
CA ALA A 11 -16.74 -29.15 -0.99
C ALA A 11 -15.98 -28.08 -0.17
N ARG A 12 -16.60 -26.93 0.15
CA ARG A 12 -16.00 -25.83 0.93
C ARG A 12 -16.01 -26.05 2.45
N ILE A 13 -16.74 -27.06 2.95
CA ILE A 13 -16.93 -27.32 4.40
C ILE A 13 -16.41 -28.72 4.81
N ARG A 14 -15.36 -29.22 4.15
CA ARG A 14 -14.64 -30.41 4.65
C ARG A 14 -13.50 -29.97 5.56
N LYS A 15 -13.77 -29.89 6.86
CA LYS A 15 -12.72 -29.81 7.89
C LYS A 15 -11.79 -31.02 7.74
N ARG A 16 -10.48 -30.76 7.69
CA ARG A 16 -9.42 -31.78 7.60
C ARG A 16 -9.62 -32.85 8.69
N PRO A 17 -9.37 -34.15 8.40
CA PRO A 17 -9.41 -35.20 9.43
C PRO A 17 -8.39 -34.92 10.54
N ARG A 18 -8.80 -35.14 11.79
CA ARG A 18 -7.91 -35.02 12.97
C ARG A 18 -6.75 -36.00 12.83
N LEU A 19 -5.53 -35.50 12.97
CA LEU A 19 -4.30 -36.30 12.96
C LEU A 19 -3.84 -36.50 14.40
N GLY A 20 -3.10 -37.58 14.68
CA GLY A 20 -2.77 -38.06 16.04
C GLY A 20 -2.04 -37.10 17.00
N TRP A 21 -1.80 -35.84 16.61
CA TRP A 21 -1.31 -34.76 17.46
C TRP A 21 -2.46 -33.96 18.14
N ASP A 22 -3.72 -34.25 17.80
CA ASP A 22 -4.93 -33.59 18.33
C ASP A 22 -5.42 -34.16 19.69
N VAL A 23 -4.62 -35.01 20.34
CA VAL A 23 -4.91 -35.57 21.68
C VAL A 23 -3.85 -35.09 22.67
N ALA A 24 -4.27 -34.40 23.73
CA ALA A 24 -3.38 -33.99 24.81
C ALA A 24 -2.92 -35.21 25.62
N PRO A 25 -1.62 -35.40 25.88
CA PRO A 25 -1.15 -36.51 26.70
C PRO A 25 -1.45 -36.24 28.19
N SER A 26 -1.93 -37.27 28.88
CA SER A 26 -2.11 -37.30 30.34
C SER A 26 -0.76 -37.28 31.06
N ARG A 27 -0.60 -36.40 32.06
CA ARG A 27 0.53 -36.45 33.03
C ARG A 27 0.44 -37.77 33.80
N PRO A 28 1.48 -38.62 33.84
CA PRO A 28 2.81 -38.23 34.34
C PRO A 28 3.98 -38.91 33.59
N GLU A 29 4.59 -38.22 32.63
CA GLU A 29 5.93 -38.55 32.08
C GLU A 29 6.87 -37.33 32.11
N ALA A 30 6.61 -36.41 33.03
CA ALA A 30 7.31 -35.13 33.19
C ALA A 30 8.72 -35.24 33.83
N GLN A 31 9.35 -36.42 33.88
CA GLN A 31 10.56 -36.65 34.67
C GLN A 31 11.66 -37.50 33.99
N ARG A 32 11.81 -37.38 32.66
CA ARG A 32 13.06 -37.73 31.97
C ARG A 32 13.54 -36.57 31.12
N ALA A 33 14.10 -35.57 31.80
CA ALA A 33 14.89 -34.53 31.18
C ALA A 33 16.26 -35.09 30.73
N LEU A 34 16.81 -34.43 29.71
CA LEU A 34 18.18 -34.52 29.15
C LEU A 34 18.30 -35.44 27.91
N VAL A 35 18.81 -34.84 26.83
CA VAL A 35 19.05 -35.40 25.47
C VAL A 35 17.86 -35.31 24.50
N THR A 36 17.60 -34.10 24.00
CA THR A 36 17.36 -33.73 22.58
C THR A 36 16.72 -32.34 22.55
N SER A 37 17.40 -31.33 21.99
CA SER A 37 16.74 -30.05 21.66
C SER A 37 15.76 -30.28 20.49
N ARG A 38 14.60 -30.84 20.81
CA ARG A 38 13.51 -30.98 19.85
C ARG A 38 13.07 -29.57 19.46
N ARG A 39 13.16 -29.31 18.16
CA ARG A 39 12.85 -28.06 17.44
C ARG A 39 11.37 -27.72 17.59
N SER A 40 10.97 -27.28 18.78
CA SER A 40 9.60 -26.92 19.09
C SER A 40 9.25 -25.55 18.52
N SER A 41 7.99 -25.41 18.12
CA SER A 41 7.34 -24.10 17.98
C SER A 41 7.52 -23.30 19.28
N PRO A 42 7.61 -21.97 19.20
CA PRO A 42 7.79 -21.12 20.38
C PRO A 42 6.64 -21.34 21.36
N PRO A 43 6.81 -21.03 22.66
CA PRO A 43 5.72 -21.13 23.63
C PRO A 43 4.47 -20.39 23.14
N LYS A 44 3.28 -20.88 23.51
CA LYS A 44 2.04 -20.15 23.21
C LYS A 44 2.01 -18.92 24.10
N ARG A 45 1.98 -17.75 23.48
CA ARG A 45 1.73 -16.46 24.13
C ARG A 45 0.40 -15.97 23.60
N ASP A 46 -0.30 -15.21 24.44
CA ASP A 46 -1.43 -14.43 23.96
C ASP A 46 -0.91 -13.27 23.10
N ASP A 47 -1.75 -12.83 22.18
CA ASP A 47 -1.47 -11.64 21.38
C ASP A 47 -1.47 -10.40 22.26
N ASP A 48 -0.85 -9.31 21.79
CA ASP A 48 -0.96 -8.04 22.53
C ASP A 48 -2.39 -7.48 22.48
N HIS A 49 -2.66 -6.42 23.24
CA HIS A 49 -3.99 -5.76 23.27
C HIS A 49 -4.45 -5.31 21.86
N GLU A 50 -3.51 -5.12 20.96
CA GLU A 50 -3.76 -4.76 19.58
C GLU A 50 -3.92 -5.98 18.66
N GLY A 51 -3.79 -7.21 19.14
CA GLY A 51 -3.91 -8.43 18.33
C GLY A 51 -2.69 -8.67 17.43
N HIS A 52 -1.53 -8.09 17.72
CA HIS A 52 -0.29 -8.48 17.07
C HIS A 52 0.31 -9.73 17.72
N TYR A 53 0.93 -10.54 16.88
CA TYR A 53 1.70 -11.70 17.32
C TYR A 53 2.90 -11.27 18.19
N VAL A 54 2.96 -11.83 19.41
CA VAL A 54 4.04 -11.54 20.37
C VAL A 54 5.20 -12.51 20.20
N PHE A 55 6.39 -11.98 19.92
CA PHE A 55 7.60 -12.76 19.67
C PHE A 55 8.84 -12.18 20.36
N ASN A 56 9.88 -13.01 20.46
CA ASN A 56 11.23 -12.64 20.86
C ASN A 56 12.24 -12.87 19.72
N LEU A 57 13.26 -12.04 19.62
CA LEU A 57 14.32 -12.24 18.63
C LEU A 57 15.08 -13.54 18.90
N GLY A 58 15.45 -14.25 17.82
CA GLY A 58 16.18 -15.52 17.90
C GLY A 58 15.30 -16.76 18.11
N GLU A 59 14.00 -16.59 18.42
CA GLU A 59 13.08 -17.72 18.54
C GLU A 59 12.57 -18.22 17.17
N ASN A 60 11.90 -19.37 17.16
CA ASN A 60 11.25 -19.88 15.96
C ASN A 60 9.88 -19.23 15.80
N LEU A 61 9.48 -18.81 14.60
CA LEU A 61 8.06 -18.53 14.30
C LEU A 61 7.31 -19.84 14.09
N THR A 62 7.90 -20.74 13.30
CA THR A 62 7.50 -22.14 13.12
C THR A 62 8.75 -23.01 13.14
N PRO A 63 8.66 -24.36 13.16
CA PRO A 63 9.85 -25.21 13.06
C PRO A 63 10.72 -24.92 11.82
N ARG A 64 10.15 -24.30 10.77
CA ARG A 64 10.84 -23.90 9.54
C ARG A 64 11.50 -22.52 9.63
N TYR A 65 10.80 -21.52 10.18
CA TYR A 65 11.26 -20.12 10.13
C TYR A 65 11.79 -19.65 11.50
N LYS A 66 13.05 -19.19 11.53
CA LYS A 66 13.65 -18.57 12.73
C LYS A 66 13.62 -17.05 12.61
N ILE A 67 13.10 -16.35 13.62
CA ILE A 67 13.00 -14.88 13.66
C ILE A 67 14.39 -14.30 13.97
N LEU A 68 14.85 -13.37 13.13
CA LEU A 68 16.16 -12.73 13.26
C LEU A 68 16.02 -11.26 13.68
N SER A 69 15.17 -10.51 12.99
CA SER A 69 14.96 -9.08 13.24
C SER A 69 13.52 -8.66 12.93
N LYS A 70 13.10 -7.53 13.48
CA LYS A 70 11.84 -6.85 13.11
C LYS A 70 12.17 -5.80 12.05
N MET A 71 11.68 -6.00 10.83
CA MET A 71 11.90 -5.09 9.71
C MET A 71 10.93 -3.90 9.73
N GLY A 72 9.73 -4.08 10.28
CA GLY A 72 8.77 -2.98 10.46
C GLY A 72 7.46 -3.40 11.11
N GLU A 73 6.61 -2.41 11.37
CA GLU A 73 5.28 -2.56 11.97
C GLU A 73 4.35 -1.49 11.41
N GLY A 74 3.08 -1.84 11.28
CA GLY A 74 2.03 -0.90 10.92
C GLY A 74 0.66 -1.43 11.31
N THR A 75 -0.39 -0.73 10.89
CA THR A 75 -1.79 -1.03 11.24
C THR A 75 -2.18 -2.49 10.97
N PHE A 76 -1.62 -3.10 9.94
CA PHE A 76 -1.96 -4.45 9.48
C PHE A 76 -1.20 -5.57 10.21
N GLY A 77 -0.05 -5.29 10.83
CA GLY A 77 0.81 -6.35 11.37
C GLY A 77 2.28 -5.95 11.51
N ARG A 78 3.14 -6.97 11.60
CA ARG A 78 4.60 -6.83 11.73
C ARG A 78 5.29 -7.56 10.58
N VAL A 79 6.38 -7.00 10.07
CA VAL A 79 7.24 -7.66 9.08
C VAL A 79 8.51 -8.10 9.77
N LEU A 80 8.81 -9.40 9.68
CA LEU A 80 9.94 -10.04 10.35
C LEU A 80 10.93 -10.54 9.31
N GLU A 81 12.21 -10.32 9.56
CA GLU A 81 13.27 -11.03 8.84
C GLU A 81 13.44 -12.41 9.49
N CYS A 82 13.36 -13.45 8.67
CA CYS A 82 13.43 -14.83 9.11
C CYS A 82 14.44 -15.64 8.29
N TRP A 83 15.09 -16.60 8.94
CA TRP A 83 15.86 -17.64 8.27
C TRP A 83 14.94 -18.82 7.93
N ASP A 84 14.77 -19.10 6.63
CA ASP A 84 14.09 -20.30 6.14
C ASP A 84 15.05 -21.49 6.17
N ARG A 85 14.83 -22.40 7.12
CA ARG A 85 15.68 -23.58 7.31
C ARG A 85 15.53 -24.61 6.20
N GLN A 86 14.41 -24.64 5.49
CA GLN A 86 14.15 -25.62 4.44
C GLN A 86 14.88 -25.21 3.15
N ASN A 87 14.72 -23.96 2.73
CA ASN A 87 15.33 -23.45 1.51
C ASN A 87 16.73 -22.84 1.74
N ARG A 88 17.15 -22.69 3.00
CA ARG A 88 18.44 -22.11 3.43
C ARG A 88 18.66 -20.70 2.91
N GLU A 89 17.66 -19.86 3.10
CA GLU A 89 17.66 -18.49 2.61
C GLU A 89 16.97 -17.53 3.59
N TYR A 90 17.26 -16.24 3.43
CA TYR A 90 16.59 -15.17 4.17
C TYR A 90 15.25 -14.84 3.52
N VAL A 91 14.22 -14.69 4.35
CA VAL A 91 12.86 -14.32 3.92
C VAL A 91 12.32 -13.20 4.78
N ALA A 92 11.44 -12.38 4.20
CA ALA A 92 10.60 -11.46 4.94
C ALA A 92 9.22 -12.10 5.14
N ILE A 93 8.70 -12.07 6.37
CA ILE A 93 7.39 -12.62 6.72
C ILE A 93 6.53 -11.51 7.33
N LYS A 94 5.43 -11.13 6.66
CA LYS A 94 4.39 -10.27 7.23
C LYS A 94 3.43 -11.12 8.05
N VAL A 95 3.46 -10.92 9.37
CA VAL A 95 2.55 -11.53 10.33
C VAL A 95 1.40 -10.56 10.58
N VAL A 96 0.25 -10.87 10.01
CA VAL A 96 -0.97 -10.04 10.07
C VAL A 96 -1.63 -10.19 11.43
N ARG A 97 -2.19 -9.11 11.98
CA ARG A 97 -2.92 -9.12 13.26
C ARG A 97 -4.04 -10.17 13.25
N SER A 98 -4.30 -10.79 14.40
CA SER A 98 -5.34 -11.81 14.61
C SER A 98 -6.76 -11.22 14.66
N ILE A 99 -7.00 -10.10 13.97
CA ILE A 99 -8.29 -9.41 13.90
C ILE A 99 -8.92 -9.71 12.55
N ARG A 100 -10.18 -10.17 12.57
CA ARG A 100 -10.94 -10.61 11.38
C ARG A 100 -10.80 -9.68 10.18
N LYS A 101 -11.03 -8.37 10.34
CA LYS A 101 -10.93 -7.40 9.23
C LYS A 101 -9.56 -7.37 8.54
N TYR A 102 -8.47 -7.53 9.30
CA TYR A 102 -7.12 -7.53 8.73
C TYR A 102 -6.76 -8.87 8.11
N ARG A 103 -7.26 -9.98 8.68
CA ARG A 103 -7.12 -11.32 8.09
C ARG A 103 -7.85 -11.40 6.74
N ASP A 104 -9.07 -10.89 6.67
CA ASP A 104 -9.86 -10.87 5.42
C ASP A 104 -9.13 -10.03 4.35
N ALA A 105 -8.59 -8.87 4.71
CA ALA A 105 -7.76 -8.05 3.80
C ALA A 105 -6.47 -8.75 3.37
N ALA A 106 -5.82 -9.51 4.26
CA ALA A 106 -4.62 -10.27 3.94
C ALA A 106 -4.89 -11.42 2.97
N MET A 107 -6.08 -12.04 3.02
CA MET A 107 -6.47 -13.06 2.05
C MET A 107 -6.69 -12.46 0.65
N ILE A 108 -7.24 -11.24 0.56
CA ILE A 108 -7.32 -10.50 -0.71
C ILE A 108 -5.90 -10.24 -1.25
N GLU A 109 -4.98 -9.78 -0.41
CA GLU A 109 -3.57 -9.57 -0.79
C GLU A 109 -2.92 -10.86 -1.33
N VAL A 110 -3.14 -12.00 -0.65
CA VAL A 110 -2.65 -13.32 -1.08
C VAL A 110 -3.23 -13.70 -2.44
N ASP A 111 -4.55 -13.60 -2.62
CA ASP A 111 -5.23 -13.99 -3.86
C ASP A 111 -4.71 -13.18 -5.06
N VAL A 112 -4.52 -11.87 -4.86
CA VAL A 112 -3.97 -10.97 -5.89
C VAL A 112 -2.52 -11.31 -6.21
N LEU A 113 -1.67 -11.51 -5.19
CA LEU A 113 -0.27 -11.86 -5.39
C LEU A 113 -0.10 -13.22 -6.09
N GLU A 114 -0.92 -14.22 -5.75
CA GLU A 114 -0.92 -15.51 -6.44
C GLU A 114 -1.38 -15.39 -7.90
N HIS A 115 -2.39 -14.56 -8.17
CA HIS A 115 -2.85 -14.30 -9.53
C HIS A 115 -1.78 -13.59 -10.36
N LEU A 116 -1.10 -12.59 -9.79
CA LEU A 116 0.00 -11.90 -10.46
C LEU A 116 1.18 -12.84 -10.74
N ALA A 117 1.54 -13.70 -9.77
CA ALA A 117 2.63 -14.66 -9.93
C ALA A 117 2.38 -15.68 -11.05
N LYS A 118 1.12 -16.12 -11.23
CA LYS A 118 0.74 -17.04 -12.33
C LYS A 118 0.85 -16.40 -13.72
N ASN A 119 0.70 -15.09 -13.81
CA ASN A 119 0.73 -14.34 -15.07
C ASN A 119 2.09 -13.67 -15.36
N ASP A 120 3.07 -13.85 -14.47
CA ASP A 120 4.38 -13.22 -14.60
C ASP A 120 5.26 -13.90 -15.65
N LYS A 121 5.81 -13.11 -16.57
CA LYS A 121 6.75 -13.55 -17.61
C LYS A 121 8.22 -13.26 -17.26
N GLY A 122 8.52 -12.93 -16.00
CA GLY A 122 9.89 -12.74 -15.50
C GLY A 122 10.37 -11.28 -15.46
N THR A 123 9.48 -10.32 -15.73
CA THR A 123 9.77 -8.87 -15.68
C THR A 123 8.91 -8.14 -14.65
N SER A 124 8.27 -8.84 -13.71
CA SER A 124 7.30 -8.20 -12.84
C SER A 124 7.90 -7.14 -11.92
N HIS A 125 7.31 -5.94 -12.02
CA HIS A 125 7.50 -4.82 -11.10
C HIS A 125 6.65 -4.94 -9.84
N PHE A 126 6.17 -6.14 -9.50
CA PHE A 126 5.41 -6.46 -8.31
C PHE A 126 6.22 -7.37 -7.40
N VAL A 127 6.03 -7.27 -6.08
CA VAL A 127 6.64 -8.23 -5.16
C VAL A 127 6.05 -9.63 -5.40
N GLN A 128 6.91 -10.64 -5.53
CA GLN A 128 6.47 -12.01 -5.71
C GLN A 128 6.28 -12.69 -4.35
N ILE A 129 5.08 -13.22 -4.12
CA ILE A 129 4.81 -14.09 -2.97
C ILE A 129 5.52 -15.43 -3.19
N ARG A 130 6.20 -15.91 -2.14
CA ARG A 130 6.79 -17.26 -2.14
C ARG A 130 5.80 -18.30 -1.63
N ASN A 131 5.14 -17.96 -0.53
CA ASN A 131 4.12 -18.79 0.09
C ASN A 131 3.35 -17.95 1.11
N TRP A 132 2.28 -18.52 1.66
CA TRP A 132 1.60 -18.01 2.83
C TRP A 132 1.11 -19.17 3.71
N PHE A 133 0.81 -18.88 4.97
CA PHE A 133 0.22 -19.85 5.89
C PHE A 133 -0.56 -19.15 7.00
N ASP A 134 -1.58 -19.82 7.55
CA ASP A 134 -2.20 -19.41 8.80
C ASP A 134 -1.43 -20.02 9.98
N TYR A 135 -0.98 -19.18 10.90
CA TYR A 135 -0.34 -19.61 12.13
C TYR A 135 -0.95 -18.91 13.33
N ARG A 136 -1.56 -19.71 14.23
CA ARG A 136 -2.19 -19.21 15.45
C ARG A 136 -3.17 -18.06 15.19
N ASN A 137 -3.99 -18.17 14.13
CA ASN A 137 -4.95 -17.15 13.71
C ASN A 137 -4.31 -15.88 13.10
N HIS A 138 -3.02 -15.91 12.78
CA HIS A 138 -2.35 -14.87 11.99
C HIS A 138 -2.10 -15.37 10.57
N ILE A 139 -2.53 -14.58 9.58
CA ILE A 139 -2.13 -14.81 8.19
C ILE A 139 -0.67 -14.37 8.05
N CYS A 140 0.21 -15.28 7.67
CA CYS A 140 1.63 -15.05 7.45
C CYS A 140 1.92 -15.08 5.94
N ILE A 141 2.40 -13.97 5.37
CA ILE A 141 2.75 -13.84 3.94
C ILE A 141 4.27 -13.78 3.80
N ILE A 142 4.85 -14.56 2.88
CA ILE A 142 6.30 -14.73 2.75
C ILE A 142 6.81 -14.17 1.43
N TRP A 143 7.91 -13.43 1.50
CA TRP A 143 8.65 -12.92 0.34
C TRP A 143 10.16 -13.23 0.45
N GLY A 144 10.86 -13.28 -0.68
CA GLY A 144 12.32 -13.34 -0.68
C GLY A 144 12.94 -11.98 -0.36
N THR A 145 14.02 -11.93 0.42
CA THR A 145 14.70 -10.65 0.74
C THR A 145 15.37 -10.02 -0.49
N ASN A 146 15.73 -10.82 -1.49
CA ASN A 146 16.28 -10.36 -2.77
C ASN A 146 15.22 -9.72 -3.69
N SER A 147 13.95 -9.68 -3.28
CA SER A 147 12.85 -9.18 -4.13
C SER A 147 12.86 -7.66 -4.31
N GLY A 148 13.90 -6.94 -3.89
CA GLY A 148 13.94 -5.49 -3.97
C GLY A 148 12.95 -4.82 -3.02
N MET A 149 12.54 -5.50 -1.95
CA MET A 149 11.86 -4.90 -0.80
C MET A 149 12.85 -3.98 -0.06
N THR A 150 13.25 -2.91 -0.72
CA THR A 150 13.77 -1.74 0.00
C THR A 150 12.55 -1.14 0.68
N MET A 151 12.25 -1.64 1.87
CA MET A 151 11.13 -1.26 2.72
C MET A 151 11.27 0.18 3.27
N LYS A 152 11.82 1.10 2.46
CA LYS A 152 11.95 2.53 2.75
C LYS A 152 10.84 3.38 2.12
N MET A 153 10.07 2.86 1.16
CA MET A 153 9.09 3.69 0.43
C MET A 153 7.71 3.84 1.10
N LEU A 154 7.40 3.08 2.17
CA LEU A 154 6.14 3.30 2.94
C LEU A 154 6.35 3.69 4.41
N GLY A 155 7.61 3.86 4.84
CA GLY A 155 7.98 4.27 6.21
C GLY A 155 8.69 5.63 6.31
N MET A 156 8.93 6.32 5.19
CA MET A 156 9.60 7.62 5.17
C MET A 156 8.65 8.80 5.41
N VAL A 157 7.70 8.71 6.35
CA VAL A 157 7.21 9.88 7.09
C VAL A 157 6.80 9.44 8.51
N GLN A 158 7.75 8.96 9.30
CA GLN A 158 7.68 9.14 10.75
C GLN A 158 8.73 10.18 11.11
N ARG A 159 8.28 11.42 11.37
CA ARG A 159 9.12 12.44 12.01
C ARG A 159 9.39 11.98 13.45
N GLY A 160 10.50 11.27 13.64
CA GLY A 160 11.14 11.13 14.94
C GLY A 160 11.80 12.45 15.32
N SER A 161 11.63 12.81 16.59
CA SER A 161 12.18 14.01 17.22
C SER A 161 13.71 14.11 17.09
N SER A 162 14.17 15.29 16.69
CA SER A 162 15.40 16.04 17.08
C SER A 162 16.75 15.29 17.13
N ASP A 163 17.72 15.82 16.35
CA ASP A 163 19.17 15.59 16.40
C ASP A 163 19.72 14.19 16.07
N GLU A 164 19.66 13.79 14.80
CA GLU A 164 20.68 12.90 14.22
C GLU A 164 21.01 13.31 12.77
N THR A 165 22.31 13.43 12.50
CA THR A 165 22.91 13.78 11.21
C THR A 165 22.35 12.90 10.09
N HIS A 166 21.63 13.50 9.14
CA HIS A 166 20.99 12.80 8.04
C HIS A 166 22.00 12.20 7.04
N PHE A 167 22.38 10.94 7.24
CA PHE A 167 22.94 10.13 6.18
C PHE A 167 21.86 9.90 5.10
N ARG A 168 21.91 10.65 3.99
CA ARG A 168 21.11 10.34 2.79
C ARG A 168 21.65 9.05 2.17
N CYS A 169 21.20 7.91 2.70
CA CYS A 169 21.47 6.61 2.13
C CYS A 169 20.67 6.49 0.83
N LEU A 170 21.28 6.91 -0.29
CA LEU A 170 20.70 6.76 -1.62
C LEU A 170 20.61 5.27 -1.99
N PRO A 171 19.50 4.82 -2.59
CA PRO A 171 19.40 3.46 -3.10
C PRO A 171 20.50 3.19 -4.14
N LYS A 172 21.13 2.02 -4.06
CA LYS A 172 22.10 1.57 -5.08
C LYS A 172 21.47 1.37 -6.47
N SER A 173 20.14 1.26 -6.53
CA SER A 173 19.37 1.06 -7.75
C SER A 173 18.05 1.81 -7.67
N SER A 174 17.58 2.36 -8.79
CA SER A 174 16.25 2.95 -8.95
C SER A 174 15.16 1.92 -9.29
N ALA A 175 15.50 0.63 -9.32
CA ALA A 175 14.52 -0.43 -9.53
C ALA A 175 13.57 -0.49 -8.33
N ILE A 176 12.27 -0.30 -8.60
CA ILE A 176 11.20 -0.35 -7.60
C ILE A 176 10.24 -1.50 -7.89
N LYS A 177 9.59 -1.99 -6.84
CA LYS A 177 8.47 -2.92 -6.96
C LYS A 177 7.28 -2.45 -6.15
N LEU A 178 6.09 -2.62 -6.71
CA LEU A 178 4.82 -2.36 -6.02
C LEU A 178 4.58 -3.45 -4.97
N ILE A 179 4.07 -3.00 -3.83
CA ILE A 179 3.78 -3.80 -2.63
C ILE A 179 2.39 -3.45 -2.09
N ASP A 180 1.94 -4.22 -1.10
CA ASP A 180 0.76 -3.95 -0.27
C ASP A 180 -0.57 -3.93 -1.05
N PHE A 181 -1.00 -5.13 -1.47
CA PHE A 181 -2.26 -5.34 -2.19
C PHE A 181 -3.45 -5.57 -1.23
N GLY A 182 -3.29 -5.29 0.07
CA GLY A 182 -4.36 -5.53 1.07
C GLY A 182 -5.59 -4.63 0.91
N SER A 183 -5.51 -3.61 0.04
CA SER A 183 -6.63 -2.70 -0.29
C SER A 183 -7.07 -2.77 -1.75
N THR A 184 -6.56 -3.73 -2.54
CA THR A 184 -7.01 -3.88 -3.93
C THR A 184 -8.44 -4.40 -3.98
N ALA A 185 -9.21 -3.87 -4.92
CA ALA A 185 -10.52 -4.42 -5.28
C ALA A 185 -10.48 -4.90 -6.72
N PHE A 186 -11.13 -6.03 -7.00
CA PHE A 186 -11.49 -6.39 -8.37
C PHE A 186 -12.75 -5.63 -8.77
N ASP A 187 -12.89 -5.33 -10.06
CA ASP A 187 -14.00 -4.53 -10.63
C ASP A 187 -15.40 -5.09 -10.26
N ASN A 188 -15.49 -6.40 -10.02
CA ASN A 188 -16.73 -7.10 -9.68
C ASN A 188 -17.02 -7.16 -8.16
N GLN A 189 -16.26 -6.48 -7.31
CA GLN A 189 -16.44 -6.50 -5.85
C GLN A 189 -17.07 -5.20 -5.32
N ASN A 190 -17.68 -5.24 -4.13
CA ASN A 190 -18.20 -4.03 -3.48
C ASN A 190 -17.04 -3.08 -3.14
N HIS A 191 -17.03 -1.91 -3.77
CA HIS A 191 -15.99 -0.91 -3.61
C HIS A 191 -16.20 -0.15 -2.28
N SER A 192 -15.17 -0.08 -1.44
CA SER A 192 -15.16 0.85 -0.29
C SER A 192 -15.34 2.29 -0.80
N SER A 193 -16.17 3.08 -0.14
CA SER A 193 -16.40 4.48 -0.51
C SER A 193 -15.18 5.38 -0.29
N ILE A 194 -14.24 4.97 0.59
CA ILE A 194 -13.00 5.69 0.87
C ILE A 194 -11.83 4.72 0.63
N VAL A 195 -10.98 5.07 -0.33
CA VAL A 195 -9.74 4.37 -0.67
C VAL A 195 -8.58 5.35 -0.84
N SER A 196 -7.36 4.83 -0.95
CA SER A 196 -6.10 5.56 -1.01
C SER A 196 -5.75 6.35 0.27
N THR A 197 -4.45 6.52 0.51
CA THR A 197 -3.95 7.44 1.54
C THR A 197 -4.31 8.87 1.13
N ARG A 198 -4.72 9.69 2.10
CA ARG A 198 -5.37 10.98 1.84
C ARG A 198 -4.62 11.86 0.84
N HIS A 199 -3.30 11.99 0.94
CA HIS A 199 -2.49 12.87 0.07
C HIS A 199 -2.46 12.43 -1.41
N TYR A 200 -2.78 11.16 -1.69
CA TYR A 200 -2.79 10.60 -3.05
C TYR A 200 -4.21 10.31 -3.54
N ARG A 201 -5.24 10.72 -2.79
CA ARG A 201 -6.63 10.39 -3.08
C ARG A 201 -7.16 11.25 -4.24
N ALA A 202 -7.74 10.58 -5.22
CA ALA A 202 -8.33 11.20 -6.41
C ALA A 202 -9.64 11.96 -6.09
N PRO A 203 -9.98 13.01 -6.87
CA PRO A 203 -11.15 13.86 -6.63
C PRO A 203 -12.47 13.08 -6.73
N GLU A 204 -12.60 12.14 -7.67
CA GLU A 204 -13.81 11.33 -7.83
C GLU A 204 -14.16 10.50 -6.58
N ILE A 205 -13.14 10.11 -5.79
CA ILE A 205 -13.33 9.42 -4.51
C ILE A 205 -13.87 10.40 -3.46
N ILE A 206 -13.32 11.61 -3.39
CA ILE A 206 -13.76 12.65 -2.43
C ILE A 206 -15.20 13.10 -2.73
N LEU A 207 -15.54 13.20 -4.02
CA LEU A 207 -16.87 13.57 -4.51
C LEU A 207 -17.88 12.41 -4.48
N GLY A 208 -17.41 11.18 -4.26
CA GLY A 208 -18.24 9.99 -4.20
C GLY A 208 -18.89 9.63 -5.55
N LEU A 209 -18.16 9.81 -6.65
CA LEU A 209 -18.60 9.52 -8.02
C LEU A 209 -18.41 8.07 -8.45
N GLY A 210 -17.92 7.22 -7.53
CA GLY A 210 -17.33 5.92 -7.86
C GLY A 210 -15.87 6.07 -8.29
N TRP A 211 -15.15 4.96 -8.30
CA TRP A 211 -13.74 4.90 -8.68
C TRP A 211 -13.43 3.57 -9.35
N SER A 212 -12.38 3.56 -10.16
CA SER A 212 -11.82 2.40 -10.86
C SER A 212 -10.33 2.70 -11.12
N TYR A 213 -9.68 2.02 -12.05
CA TYR A 213 -8.25 2.13 -12.35
C TYR A 213 -7.68 3.56 -12.47
N PRO A 214 -8.38 4.59 -12.99
CA PRO A 214 -7.81 5.93 -13.09
C PRO A 214 -7.40 6.55 -11.75
N CYS A 215 -7.95 6.14 -10.61
CA CYS A 215 -7.57 6.71 -9.30
C CYS A 215 -6.12 6.40 -8.93
N ASP A 216 -5.58 5.28 -9.41
CA ASP A 216 -4.18 4.93 -9.22
C ASP A 216 -3.26 5.86 -10.02
N LEU A 217 -3.69 6.29 -11.20
CA LEU A 217 -2.90 7.20 -12.04
C LEU A 217 -2.88 8.63 -11.51
N TRP A 218 -3.94 9.05 -10.82
CA TRP A 218 -3.90 10.25 -10.00
C TRP A 218 -2.86 10.12 -8.89
N SER A 219 -2.87 8.98 -8.16
CA SER A 219 -1.91 8.71 -7.09
C SER A 219 -0.47 8.74 -7.60
N VAL A 220 -0.21 8.15 -8.77
CA VAL A 220 1.10 8.21 -9.46
C VAL A 220 1.50 9.65 -9.77
N GLY A 221 0.58 10.49 -10.27
CA GLY A 221 0.84 11.91 -10.51
C GLY A 221 1.30 12.64 -9.24
N CYS A 222 0.62 12.43 -8.12
CA CYS A 222 1.02 12.99 -6.82
C CYS A 222 2.40 12.49 -6.36
N ILE A 223 2.65 11.18 -6.46
CA ILE A 223 3.93 10.56 -6.06
C ILE A 223 5.08 11.10 -6.90
N LEU A 224 4.91 11.26 -8.22
CA LEU A 224 5.94 11.79 -9.10
C LEU A 224 6.33 13.23 -8.74
N ILE A 225 5.36 14.06 -8.33
CA ILE A 225 5.64 15.42 -7.87
C ILE A 225 6.37 15.38 -6.53
N GLU A 226 5.94 14.55 -5.58
CA GLU A 226 6.62 14.37 -4.30
C GLU A 226 8.06 13.88 -4.46
N LEU A 227 8.33 12.99 -5.42
CA LEU A 227 9.70 12.57 -5.76
C LEU A 227 10.56 13.73 -6.30
N CYS A 228 9.95 14.73 -6.94
CA CYS A 228 10.65 15.91 -7.46
C CYS A 228 10.88 16.98 -6.37
N THR A 229 9.89 17.22 -5.52
CA THR A 229 9.90 18.32 -4.54
C THR A 229 10.39 17.90 -3.15
N GLY A 230 10.27 16.61 -2.81
CA GLY A 230 10.47 16.06 -1.47
C GLY A 230 9.30 16.28 -0.51
N GLU A 231 8.20 16.89 -0.96
CA GLU A 231 7.01 17.16 -0.16
C GLU A 231 5.75 16.68 -0.89
N ALA A 232 4.80 16.09 -0.14
CA ALA A 232 3.52 15.67 -0.68
C ALA A 232 2.76 16.86 -1.29
N LEU A 233 2.28 16.71 -2.52
CA LEU A 233 1.59 17.78 -3.26
C LEU A 233 0.37 18.34 -2.50
N PHE A 234 -0.42 17.45 -1.90
CA PHE A 234 -1.64 17.80 -1.17
C PHE A 234 -1.53 17.37 0.30
N GLN A 235 -0.80 18.16 1.09
CA GLN A 235 -0.62 17.91 2.51
C GLN A 235 -1.81 18.45 3.32
N THR A 236 -2.83 17.61 3.52
CA THR A 236 -4.10 17.99 4.15
C THR A 236 -4.66 16.84 4.98
N HIS A 237 -5.51 17.18 5.95
CA HIS A 237 -6.25 16.22 6.78
C HIS A 237 -7.78 16.26 6.56
N GLU A 238 -8.27 17.09 5.64
CA GLU A 238 -9.69 17.37 5.46
C GLU A 238 -10.06 17.42 3.96
N ASN A 239 -11.29 17.08 3.60
CA ASN A 239 -11.71 16.93 2.20
C ASN A 239 -11.94 18.26 1.47
N LEU A 240 -12.58 19.25 2.11
CA LEU A 240 -12.80 20.58 1.52
C LEU A 240 -11.47 21.31 1.30
N GLU A 241 -10.56 21.25 2.28
CA GLU A 241 -9.19 21.74 2.12
C GLU A 241 -8.51 21.03 0.94
N HIS A 242 -8.63 19.71 0.84
CA HIS A 242 -8.03 18.95 -0.26
C HIS A 242 -8.54 19.42 -1.62
N LEU A 243 -9.86 19.57 -1.79
CA LEU A 243 -10.45 20.10 -3.03
C LEU A 243 -9.97 21.53 -3.33
N ALA A 244 -9.81 22.38 -2.30
CA ALA A 244 -9.31 23.74 -2.47
C ALA A 244 -7.83 23.76 -2.88
N MET A 245 -7.00 22.86 -2.34
CA MET A 245 -5.62 22.67 -2.78
C MET A 245 -5.57 22.23 -4.24
N MET A 246 -6.44 21.30 -4.65
CA MET A 246 -6.55 20.90 -6.05
C MET A 246 -6.90 22.10 -6.93
N GLU A 247 -7.91 22.92 -6.58
CA GLU A 247 -8.28 24.10 -7.38
C GLU A 247 -7.15 25.11 -7.52
N ARG A 248 -6.37 25.28 -6.45
CA ARG A 248 -5.20 26.16 -6.45
C ARG A 248 -4.12 25.68 -7.40
N VAL A 249 -3.86 24.37 -7.45
CA VAL A 249 -2.79 23.77 -8.26
C VAL A 249 -3.20 23.60 -9.72
N LEU A 250 -4.41 23.09 -9.97
CA LEU A 250 -4.84 22.57 -11.28
C LEU A 250 -5.89 23.44 -11.99
N GLY A 251 -6.57 24.33 -11.27
CA GLY A 251 -7.69 25.11 -11.80
C GLY A 251 -9.05 24.59 -11.30
N PRO A 252 -10.16 25.22 -11.68
CA PRO A 252 -11.48 24.91 -11.12
C PRO A 252 -11.91 23.46 -11.37
N LEU A 253 -12.65 22.87 -10.42
CA LEU A 253 -13.27 21.56 -10.65
C LEU A 253 -14.29 21.62 -11.80
N PRO A 254 -14.36 20.59 -12.67
CA PRO A 254 -15.37 20.52 -13.72
C PRO A 254 -16.80 20.49 -13.16
N GLU A 255 -17.67 21.35 -13.68
CA GLU A 255 -19.05 21.51 -13.18
C GLU A 255 -19.88 20.22 -13.29
N HIS A 256 -19.63 19.39 -14.31
CA HIS A 256 -20.34 18.12 -14.45
C HIS A 256 -19.98 17.12 -13.35
N MET A 257 -18.77 17.18 -12.79
CA MET A 257 -18.38 16.36 -11.65
C MET A 257 -19.05 16.86 -10.37
N ILE A 258 -19.13 18.19 -10.18
CA ILE A 258 -19.80 18.81 -9.02
C ILE A 258 -21.28 18.42 -9.00
N ARG A 259 -21.97 18.53 -10.13
CA ARG A 259 -23.41 18.18 -10.25
C ARG A 259 -23.71 16.71 -9.99
N ARG A 260 -22.75 15.82 -10.20
CA ARG A 260 -22.87 14.37 -9.97
C ARG A 260 -22.41 13.95 -8.58
N ALA A 261 -21.83 14.86 -7.80
CA ALA A 261 -21.30 14.55 -6.48
C ALA A 261 -22.40 13.98 -5.58
N ASN A 262 -22.05 13.05 -4.69
CA ASN A 262 -23.03 12.44 -3.82
C ASN A 262 -23.49 13.41 -2.71
N ARG A 263 -24.57 13.05 -2.00
CA ARG A 263 -25.11 13.84 -0.88
C ARG A 263 -24.08 14.20 0.19
N GLY A 264 -23.08 13.35 0.41
CA GLY A 264 -22.01 13.59 1.38
C GLY A 264 -21.05 14.69 0.96
N ALA A 265 -20.89 14.92 -0.34
CA ALA A 265 -19.99 15.91 -0.93
C ALA A 265 -20.68 17.25 -1.23
N GLU A 266 -22.01 17.33 -1.25
CA GLU A 266 -22.77 18.58 -1.47
C GLU A 266 -22.36 19.71 -0.52
N LYS A 267 -22.04 19.37 0.74
CA LYS A 267 -21.57 20.32 1.77
C LYS A 267 -20.28 21.08 1.39
N TYR A 268 -19.51 20.56 0.43
CA TYR A 268 -18.28 21.20 -0.05
C TYR A 268 -18.55 22.32 -1.04
N PHE A 269 -19.79 22.48 -1.53
CA PHE A 269 -20.13 23.44 -2.57
C PHE A 269 -21.16 24.46 -2.11
N ARG A 270 -21.02 25.69 -2.61
CA ARG A 270 -22.02 26.75 -2.50
C ARG A 270 -22.85 26.80 -3.77
N ARG A 271 -24.17 26.90 -3.59
CA ARG A 271 -25.14 27.02 -4.70
C ARG A 271 -24.94 25.95 -5.79
N GLY A 272 -24.41 24.77 -5.40
CA GLY A 272 -24.21 23.62 -6.28
C GLY A 272 -23.15 23.76 -7.38
N SER A 273 -22.34 24.83 -7.42
CA SER A 273 -21.43 25.09 -8.57
C SER A 273 -20.03 25.57 -8.20
N ARG A 274 -19.83 26.14 -7.00
CA ARG A 274 -18.53 26.67 -6.57
C ARG A 274 -18.11 26.04 -5.26
N LEU A 275 -16.82 25.81 -5.08
CA LEU A 275 -16.29 25.31 -3.81
C LEU A 275 -16.61 26.29 -2.66
N ASN A 276 -16.98 25.76 -1.50
CA ASN A 276 -17.27 26.51 -0.29
C ASN A 276 -15.96 26.98 0.39
N TRP A 277 -15.14 27.74 -0.33
CA TRP A 277 -13.81 28.15 0.10
C TRP A 277 -13.57 29.64 -0.18
N PRO A 278 -12.93 30.41 0.73
CA PRO A 278 -12.31 29.99 1.99
C PRO A 278 -13.23 29.92 3.22
N GLU A 279 -14.49 30.33 3.13
CA GLU A 279 -15.33 30.51 4.33
C GLU A 279 -15.84 29.19 4.92
N GLY A 280 -15.74 28.07 4.19
CA GLY A 280 -15.90 26.72 4.76
C GLY A 280 -14.62 26.14 5.36
N ALA A 281 -13.49 26.86 5.36
CA ALA A 281 -12.23 26.36 5.89
C ALA A 281 -12.32 26.11 7.40
N VAL A 282 -11.69 25.03 7.85
CA VAL A 282 -11.68 24.63 9.27
C VAL A 282 -10.81 25.54 10.15
N SER A 283 -9.82 26.23 9.58
CA SER A 283 -8.89 27.09 10.32
C SER A 283 -8.18 28.10 9.42
N ARG A 284 -7.55 29.12 10.04
CA ARG A 284 -6.73 30.10 9.32
C ARG A 284 -5.44 29.48 8.78
N GLU A 285 -4.93 28.45 9.44
CA GLU A 285 -3.78 27.64 9.02
C GLU A 285 -4.10 26.93 7.70
N SER A 286 -5.30 26.35 7.61
CA SER A 286 -5.80 25.69 6.40
C SER A 286 -5.87 26.67 5.21
N ILE A 287 -6.42 27.86 5.45
CA ILE A 287 -6.45 28.94 4.46
C ILE A 287 -5.03 29.32 4.00
N ARG A 288 -4.09 29.46 4.93
CA ARG A 288 -2.68 29.77 4.63
C ARG A 288 -2.01 28.66 3.83
N ALA A 289 -2.23 27.40 4.19
CA ALA A 289 -1.67 26.24 3.49
C ALA A 289 -2.09 26.22 2.02
N VAL A 290 -3.39 26.37 1.74
CA VAL A 290 -3.90 26.45 0.36
C VAL A 290 -3.33 27.65 -0.38
N ARG A 291 -3.26 28.83 0.25
CA ARG A 291 -2.73 30.04 -0.41
C ARG A 291 -1.24 29.92 -0.80
N LYS A 292 -0.46 29.17 -0.01
CA LYS A 292 0.98 28.96 -0.25
C LYS A 292 1.26 28.11 -1.49
N LEU A 293 0.34 27.22 -1.88
CA LEU A 293 0.52 26.38 -3.06
C LEU A 293 0.56 27.22 -4.33
N ASP A 294 1.37 26.79 -5.29
CA ASP A 294 1.47 27.38 -6.63
C ASP A 294 0.75 26.54 -7.70
N ARG A 295 0.70 27.06 -8.93
CA ARG A 295 0.19 26.29 -10.09
C ARG A 295 1.14 25.13 -10.40
N LEU A 296 0.60 24.01 -10.89
CA LEU A 296 1.37 22.81 -11.20
C LEU A 296 2.62 23.10 -12.05
N LYS A 297 2.49 23.87 -13.14
CA LYS A 297 3.61 24.25 -14.01
C LYS A 297 4.72 24.97 -13.25
N ASN A 298 4.37 25.86 -12.32
CA ASN A 298 5.34 26.62 -11.53
C ASN A 298 6.05 25.72 -10.51
N ILE A 299 5.29 24.83 -9.85
CA ILE A 299 5.85 23.83 -8.93
C ILE A 299 6.89 23.00 -9.66
N VAL A 300 6.57 22.42 -10.82
CA VAL A 300 7.49 21.55 -11.56
C VAL A 300 8.70 22.32 -12.10
N SER A 301 8.49 23.54 -12.62
CA SER A 301 9.57 24.35 -13.23
C SER A 301 10.65 24.77 -12.24
N GLN A 302 10.36 24.81 -10.93
CA GLN A 302 11.34 25.15 -9.89
C GLN A 302 12.38 24.03 -9.66
N TYR A 303 12.00 22.76 -9.92
CA TYR A 303 12.82 21.59 -9.57
C TYR A 303 13.37 20.86 -10.80
N VAL A 304 12.90 21.23 -12.00
CA VAL A 304 13.19 20.50 -13.22
C VAL A 304 13.65 21.46 -14.30
N GLU A 305 14.85 21.22 -14.84
CA GLU A 305 15.42 22.01 -15.93
C GLU A 305 14.46 22.13 -17.12
N SER A 306 14.50 23.27 -17.81
CA SER A 306 13.66 23.63 -18.95
C SER A 306 13.68 22.59 -20.09
N SER A 307 14.64 21.68 -20.13
CA SER A 307 14.68 20.55 -21.07
C SER A 307 13.58 19.50 -20.83
N ARG A 308 12.84 19.55 -19.71
CA ARG A 308 11.79 18.57 -19.35
C ARG A 308 10.38 19.14 -19.28
N TYR A 309 10.01 20.10 -20.14
CA TYR A 309 8.59 20.50 -20.33
C TYR A 309 7.65 19.31 -20.50
N SER A 310 8.15 18.20 -21.05
CA SER A 310 7.44 16.92 -21.18
C SER A 310 7.00 16.29 -19.85
N LEU A 311 7.63 16.62 -18.71
CA LEU A 311 7.21 16.09 -17.40
C LEU A 311 5.96 16.83 -16.89
N ALA A 312 5.94 18.15 -16.97
CA ALA A 312 4.79 18.95 -16.55
C ALA A 312 3.54 18.57 -17.37
N ASP A 313 3.70 18.39 -18.68
CA ASP A 313 2.63 17.94 -19.59
C ASP A 313 2.09 16.55 -19.21
N MET A 314 2.98 15.59 -18.92
CA MET A 314 2.58 14.27 -18.44
C MET A 314 1.82 14.35 -17.11
N LEU A 315 2.29 15.18 -16.18
CA LEU A 315 1.67 15.37 -14.87
C LEU A 315 0.28 16.03 -14.99
N GLU A 316 0.11 16.97 -15.91
CA GLU A 316 -1.20 17.54 -16.24
C GLU A 316 -2.17 16.49 -16.75
N GLY A 317 -1.69 15.56 -17.59
CA GLY A 317 -2.49 14.43 -18.05
C GLY A 317 -2.85 13.41 -16.95
N LEU A 318 -1.94 13.15 -16.01
CA LEU A 318 -2.18 12.25 -14.86
C LEU A 318 -3.10 12.88 -13.80
N LEU A 319 -3.06 14.20 -13.64
CA LEU A 319 -3.84 14.96 -12.66
C LEU A 319 -5.10 15.61 -13.26
N LYS A 320 -5.62 15.07 -14.37
CA LYS A 320 -6.94 15.42 -14.87
C LYS A 320 -8.02 15.05 -13.85
N TYR A 321 -8.91 15.99 -13.56
CA TYR A 321 -10.03 15.78 -12.64
C TYR A 321 -10.95 14.65 -13.11
N ASP A 322 -11.41 14.72 -14.35
CA ASP A 322 -12.28 13.68 -14.91
C ASP A 322 -11.49 12.39 -15.15
N PRO A 323 -11.87 11.26 -14.52
CA PRO A 323 -11.21 9.97 -14.73
C PRO A 323 -11.19 9.51 -16.19
N SER A 324 -12.15 9.93 -17.01
CA SER A 324 -12.25 9.55 -18.43
C SER A 324 -11.30 10.35 -19.34
N GLU A 325 -10.87 11.54 -18.91
CA GLU A 325 -9.87 12.34 -19.61
C GLU A 325 -8.44 12.08 -19.13
N ARG A 326 -8.31 11.37 -18.00
CA ARG A 326 -7.02 11.10 -17.36
C ARG A 326 -6.20 10.13 -18.19
N LEU A 327 -4.89 10.40 -18.31
CA LEU A 327 -3.97 9.51 -19.00
C LEU A 327 -4.06 8.11 -18.41
N THR A 328 -4.21 7.10 -19.26
CA THR A 328 -4.04 5.70 -18.90
C THR A 328 -2.56 5.35 -18.72
N ALA A 329 -2.24 4.26 -18.02
CA ALA A 329 -0.86 3.80 -17.85
C ALA A 329 -0.15 3.59 -19.20
N ARG A 330 -0.88 3.04 -20.19
CA ARG A 330 -0.35 2.83 -21.54
C ARG A 330 -0.05 4.14 -22.26
N GLN A 331 -0.91 5.15 -22.13
CA GLN A 331 -0.66 6.46 -22.72
C GLN A 331 0.51 7.17 -22.03
N ALA A 332 0.56 7.13 -20.70
CA ALA A 332 1.65 7.70 -19.91
C ALA A 332 3.02 7.09 -20.26
N LEU A 333 3.10 5.76 -20.40
CA LEU A 333 4.34 5.08 -20.83
C LEU A 333 4.80 5.47 -22.24
N ASN A 334 3.87 5.86 -23.11
CA ASN A 334 4.18 6.32 -24.47
C ASN A 334 4.45 7.84 -24.55
N HIS A 335 4.41 8.55 -23.42
CA HIS A 335 4.59 9.99 -23.36
C HIS A 335 6.00 10.40 -23.81
N PRO A 336 6.18 11.56 -24.50
CA PRO A 336 7.50 12.07 -24.88
C PRO A 336 8.53 12.12 -23.75
N PHE A 337 8.08 12.28 -22.51
CA PHE A 337 8.94 12.23 -21.32
C PHE A 337 9.79 10.95 -21.24
N PHE A 338 9.25 9.80 -21.64
CA PHE A 338 9.95 8.51 -21.63
C PHE A 338 10.62 8.16 -22.97
N ARG A 339 10.41 8.96 -24.03
CA ARG A 339 10.92 8.67 -25.38
C ARG A 339 12.35 9.13 -25.62
N PHE A 340 12.92 9.97 -24.77
CA PHE A 340 14.32 10.40 -24.89
C PHE A 340 15.24 9.45 -24.10
N PRO A 341 16.01 8.58 -24.78
CA PRO A 341 17.00 7.75 -24.09
C PRO A 341 18.07 8.64 -23.48
N ARG A 342 18.43 8.36 -22.22
CA ARG A 342 19.61 8.96 -21.60
C ARG A 342 20.84 8.52 -22.39
N THR A 343 21.51 9.43 -23.08
CA THR A 343 22.97 9.40 -23.14
C THR A 343 23.49 9.68 -21.74
N LEU A 344 23.53 8.66 -20.89
CA LEU A 344 24.44 8.65 -19.75
C LEU A 344 25.83 8.50 -20.36
N GLN A 345 26.49 9.61 -20.69
CA GLN A 345 27.94 9.59 -20.84
C GLN A 345 28.50 9.18 -19.47
N ALA A 346 29.10 7.99 -19.42
CA ALA A 346 29.93 7.61 -18.29
C ALA A 346 31.06 8.65 -18.17
N PRO A 347 31.39 9.14 -16.96
CA PRO A 347 32.57 9.97 -16.79
C PRO A 347 33.80 9.14 -17.18
N SER A 348 34.59 9.70 -18.08
CA SER A 348 35.89 9.19 -18.56
C SER A 348 36.92 9.11 -17.45
#